data_AF-G0LLT2-F1
#
_entry.id   AF-G0LLT2-F1
#
_cell.length_a   1.000
_cell.length_b   1.000
_cell.length_c   1.000
_cell.angle_alpha   90.00
_cell.angle_beta   90.00
_cell.angle_gamma   90.00
#
_symmetry.space_group_name_H-M   'P 1'
#
loop_
_entity.id
_entity.type
_entity.pdbx_description
1 polymer ?
#
loop_
_entity_poly.entity_id
_entity_poly.type
_entity_poly.pdbx_seq_one_letter_code
_entity_poly.pdbx_strand_id
1 'polypeptide(L)'
;MKLRYYADSDIRELHNHVLRLLEKVHDNHDIPVETDRINEQHGPITDFPGEVQASTREEVYKRDLKRNHALNESIEPIPSEGFKRYGKLDIAGNVAVVDNEGTVRWASTLPGYADGYGPGAESQTAMDFLEDIAISPSNRICVKCLNLLDGDESFCPNCGHDLS
;
A
#
# COMPACT_ATOMS: atom_id res chain seq x y z
N MET A 1 0.08 11.97 5.72
CA MET A 1 0.30 10.65 5.10
C MET A 1 -1.03 10.18 4.58
N LYS A 2 -1.05 9.35 3.55
CA LYS A 2 -2.25 8.59 3.17
C LYS A 2 -1.90 7.18 2.68
N LEU A 3 -2.88 6.28 2.76
CA LEU A 3 -2.81 4.97 2.12
C LEU A 3 -3.51 5.00 0.77
N ARG A 4 -2.80 4.58 -0.28
CA ARG A 4 -3.36 4.45 -1.63
C ARG A 4 -3.54 2.99 -1.97
N TYR A 5 -4.71 2.64 -2.49
CA TYR A 5 -4.96 1.35 -3.10
C TYR A 5 -4.98 1.45 -4.62
N TYR A 6 -4.15 0.64 -5.28
CA TYR A 6 -4.22 0.46 -6.72
C TYR A 6 -5.29 -0.58 -7.01
N ALA A 7 -6.52 -0.09 -7.19
CA ALA A 7 -7.74 -0.88 -7.14
C ALA A 7 -7.90 -1.87 -8.28
N ASP A 8 -8.97 -2.66 -8.10
CA ASP A 8 -9.44 -3.65 -9.04
C ASP A 8 -8.45 -4.82 -9.21
N SER A 9 -7.99 -5.40 -8.09
CA SER A 9 -7.31 -6.71 -8.04
C SER A 9 -8.08 -7.76 -8.83
N ASP A 10 -7.42 -8.75 -9.42
CA ASP A 10 -8.09 -9.82 -10.18
C ASP A 10 -9.08 -10.65 -9.35
N ILE A 11 -8.88 -10.71 -8.03
CA ILE A 11 -9.76 -11.42 -7.10
C ILE A 11 -10.68 -10.42 -6.42
N ARG A 12 -11.98 -10.52 -6.69
CA ARG A 12 -13.01 -9.62 -6.16
C ARG A 12 -13.06 -9.65 -4.63
N GLU A 13 -12.89 -10.82 -4.04
CA GLU A 13 -12.91 -11.00 -2.59
C GLU A 13 -11.74 -10.24 -1.93
N LEU A 14 -10.54 -10.30 -2.52
CA LEU A 14 -9.39 -9.50 -2.06
C LEU A 14 -9.65 -8.01 -2.26
N HIS A 15 -10.18 -7.60 -3.41
CA HIS A 15 -10.52 -6.21 -3.69
C HIS A 15 -11.46 -5.64 -2.61
N ASN A 16 -12.54 -6.34 -2.30
CA ASN A 16 -13.49 -5.92 -1.28
C ASN A 16 -12.88 -5.95 0.13
N HIS A 17 -11.97 -6.90 0.41
CA HIS A 17 -11.29 -6.96 1.70
C HIS A 17 -10.37 -5.75 1.89
N VAL A 18 -9.56 -5.39 0.89
CA VAL A 18 -8.71 -4.20 0.94
C VAL A 18 -9.52 -2.94 1.22
N LEU A 19 -10.65 -2.75 0.54
CA LEU A 19 -11.54 -1.59 0.78
C LEU A 19 -12.02 -1.51 2.23
N ARG A 20 -12.44 -2.64 2.82
CA ARG A 20 -12.87 -2.71 4.23
C ARG A 20 -11.72 -2.43 5.20
N LEU A 21 -10.51 -2.91 4.90
CA LEU A 21 -9.35 -2.65 5.75
C LEU A 21 -8.98 -1.16 5.71
N LEU A 22 -9.03 -0.52 4.54
CA LEU A 22 -8.79 0.92 4.40
C LEU A 22 -9.84 1.75 5.14
N GLU A 23 -11.12 1.37 5.04
CA GLU A 23 -12.19 1.99 5.83
C GLU A 23 -11.92 1.87 7.34
N LYS A 24 -11.55 0.67 7.81
CA LYS A 24 -11.19 0.44 9.20
C LYS A 24 -9.97 1.26 9.64
N VAL A 25 -8.95 1.39 8.78
CA VAL A 25 -7.76 2.19 9.06
C VAL A 25 -8.13 3.67 9.19
N HIS A 26 -8.95 4.17 8.28
CA HIS A 26 -9.46 5.53 8.32
C HIS A 26 -10.24 5.79 9.62
N ASP A 27 -11.21 4.93 9.94
CA ASP A 27 -12.13 5.15 11.05
C ASP A 27 -11.47 4.99 12.42
N ASN A 28 -10.53 4.05 12.56
CA ASN A 28 -9.88 3.79 13.85
C ASN A 28 -8.67 4.69 14.12
N HIS A 29 -7.96 5.10 13.06
CA HIS A 29 -6.64 5.74 13.18
C HIS A 29 -6.56 7.13 12.54
N ASP A 30 -7.66 7.62 11.95
CA ASP A 30 -7.72 8.93 11.26
C ASP A 30 -6.63 9.08 10.17
N ILE A 31 -6.26 7.96 9.54
CA ILE A 31 -5.31 7.94 8.43
C ILE A 31 -6.09 8.13 7.13
N PRO A 32 -5.83 9.20 6.35
CA PRO A 32 -6.49 9.38 5.07
C PRO A 32 -6.23 8.21 4.12
N VAL A 33 -7.25 7.81 3.38
CA VAL A 33 -7.17 6.74 2.39
C VAL A 33 -7.60 7.24 1.02
N GLU A 34 -7.12 6.60 -0.04
CA GLU A 34 -7.54 6.88 -1.41
C GLU A 34 -7.45 5.61 -2.26
N THR A 35 -8.19 5.59 -3.35
CA THR A 35 -8.22 4.48 -4.30
C THR A 35 -8.01 5.00 -5.72
N ASP A 36 -7.07 4.38 -6.43
CA ASP A 36 -6.83 4.61 -7.85
C ASP A 36 -7.27 3.38 -8.64
N ARG A 37 -8.42 3.47 -9.32
CA ARG A 37 -9.00 2.40 -10.12
C ARG A 37 -8.25 2.26 -11.43
N ILE A 38 -7.35 1.28 -11.48
CA ILE A 38 -6.45 1.05 -12.62
C ILE A 38 -6.86 -0.12 -13.52
N ASN A 39 -7.91 -0.83 -13.14
CA ASN A 39 -8.40 -2.00 -13.85
C ASN A 39 -9.90 -2.20 -13.67
N GLU A 40 -10.73 -1.18 -13.91
CA GLU A 40 -12.17 -1.15 -13.62
C GLU A 40 -12.95 -2.44 -13.99
N GLN A 41 -13.04 -3.40 -13.06
CA GLN A 41 -13.63 -4.72 -13.33
C GLN A 41 -14.64 -5.17 -12.28
N HIS A 42 -14.70 -4.53 -11.11
CA HIS A 42 -15.61 -4.91 -10.00
C HIS A 42 -16.82 -4.00 -9.83
N GLY A 43 -17.13 -3.14 -10.81
CA GLY A 43 -18.20 -2.14 -10.71
C GLY A 43 -17.76 -0.91 -9.88
N PRO A 44 -18.65 0.08 -9.68
CA PRO A 44 -18.29 1.29 -8.94
C PRO A 44 -18.04 1.01 -7.46
N ILE A 45 -17.08 1.71 -6.87
CA ILE A 45 -16.82 1.72 -5.43
C ILE A 45 -17.70 2.82 -4.83
N THR A 46 -18.70 2.44 -4.04
CA THR A 46 -19.57 3.38 -3.31
C THR A 46 -19.18 3.41 -1.84
N ASP A 47 -19.50 4.52 -1.17
CA ASP A 47 -19.39 4.64 0.29
C ASP A 47 -17.96 4.51 0.86
N PHE A 48 -16.92 4.69 0.04
CA PHE A 48 -15.53 4.72 0.48
C PHE A 48 -15.20 6.09 1.13
N PRO A 49 -14.55 6.14 2.31
CA PRO A 49 -14.30 7.40 3.02
C PRO A 49 -13.26 8.30 2.33
N GLY A 50 -12.48 7.75 1.40
CA GLY A 50 -11.41 8.43 0.69
C GLY A 50 -11.76 8.89 -0.74
N GLU A 51 -10.78 9.52 -1.39
CA GLU A 51 -10.89 9.86 -2.81
C GLU A 51 -10.85 8.59 -3.68
N VAL A 52 -11.75 8.51 -4.66
CA VAL A 52 -11.74 7.47 -5.70
C VAL A 52 -11.47 8.14 -7.03
N GLN A 53 -10.34 7.82 -7.63
CA GLN A 53 -9.96 8.29 -8.96
C GLN A 53 -9.78 7.10 -9.91
N ALA A 54 -9.78 7.37 -11.21
CA ALA A 54 -9.48 6.37 -12.24
C ALA A 54 -8.27 6.83 -13.04
N SER A 55 -7.30 5.93 -13.21
CA SER A 55 -6.09 6.16 -13.99
C SER A 55 -5.73 4.90 -14.76
N THR A 56 -4.89 5.00 -15.78
CA THR A 56 -4.31 3.82 -16.43
C THR A 56 -3.13 3.26 -15.61
N ARG A 57 -2.82 1.97 -15.79
CA ARG A 57 -1.63 1.34 -15.22
C ARG A 57 -0.35 2.10 -15.58
N GLU A 58 -0.27 2.60 -16.81
CA GLU A 58 0.88 3.36 -17.32
C GLU A 58 1.02 4.72 -16.66
N GLU A 59 -0.08 5.42 -16.38
CA GLU A 59 -0.08 6.70 -15.67
C GLU A 59 0.40 6.51 -14.23
N VAL A 60 -0.17 5.54 -13.52
CA VAL A 60 0.25 5.20 -12.15
C VAL A 60 1.72 4.79 -12.13
N TYR A 61 2.16 3.90 -13.02
CA TYR A 61 3.56 3.49 -13.07
C TYR A 61 4.49 4.67 -13.29
N LYS A 62 4.15 5.62 -14.18
CA LYS A 62 4.98 6.81 -14.44
C LYS A 62 4.98 7.80 -13.26
N ARG A 63 3.83 7.97 -12.60
CA ARG A 63 3.64 8.92 -11.49
C ARG A 63 4.32 8.43 -10.21
N ASP A 64 4.08 7.17 -9.85
CA ASP A 64 4.34 6.67 -8.50
C ASP A 64 5.59 5.78 -8.42
N LEU A 65 5.86 5.00 -9.45
CA LEU A 65 6.81 3.88 -9.39
C LEU A 65 8.10 4.17 -10.18
N LYS A 66 7.98 4.78 -11.35
CA LYS A 66 9.08 5.01 -12.28
C LYS A 66 9.98 6.13 -11.79
N ARG A 67 11.27 5.83 -11.59
CA ARG A 67 12.32 6.80 -11.16
C ARG A 67 12.01 7.44 -9.79
N ASN A 68 11.21 6.79 -8.95
CA ASN A 68 10.99 7.22 -7.58
C ASN A 68 12.14 6.71 -6.69
N HIS A 69 13.09 7.58 -6.38
CA HIS A 69 14.27 7.22 -5.60
C HIS A 69 13.92 6.79 -4.17
N ALA A 70 12.98 7.49 -3.52
CA ALA A 70 12.55 7.17 -2.16
C ALA A 70 11.93 5.76 -2.10
N LEU A 71 11.11 5.41 -3.10
CA LEU A 71 10.55 4.07 -3.19
C LEU A 71 11.63 3.01 -3.40
N ASN A 72 12.60 3.25 -4.28
CA ASN A 72 13.68 2.30 -4.58
C ASN A 72 14.51 1.89 -3.35
N GLU A 73 14.62 2.77 -2.35
CA GLU A 73 15.36 2.49 -1.12
C GLU A 73 14.51 1.74 -0.08
N SER A 74 13.19 1.63 -0.29
CA SER A 74 12.22 1.14 0.69
C SER A 74 11.61 -0.22 0.35
N ILE A 75 11.78 -0.71 -0.89
CA ILE A 75 11.18 -1.96 -1.34
C ILE A 75 12.23 -2.86 -1.99
N GLU A 76 12.05 -4.16 -1.80
CA GLU A 76 12.69 -5.21 -2.57
C GLU A 76 11.59 -6.11 -3.18
N PRO A 77 11.69 -6.49 -4.47
CA PRO A 77 12.66 -6.02 -5.46
C PRO A 77 12.38 -4.58 -5.93
N ILE A 78 13.31 -3.98 -6.69
CA ILE A 78 13.13 -2.63 -7.23
C ILE A 78 11.84 -2.52 -8.08
N PRO A 79 11.20 -1.35 -8.20
CA PRO A 79 9.89 -1.22 -8.85
C PRO A 79 9.79 -1.81 -10.26
N SER A 80 10.86 -1.72 -11.06
CA SER A 80 10.89 -2.30 -12.41
C SER A 80 10.89 -3.82 -12.45
N GLU A 81 11.25 -4.49 -11.36
CA GLU A 81 11.18 -5.94 -11.22
C GLU A 81 9.89 -6.36 -10.52
N GLY A 82 9.50 -5.63 -9.47
CA GLY A 82 8.28 -5.92 -8.69
C GLY A 82 6.98 -5.71 -9.47
N PHE A 83 6.89 -4.62 -10.23
CA PHE A 83 5.64 -4.19 -10.89
C PHE A 83 5.64 -4.37 -12.41
N LYS A 84 6.74 -4.86 -13.01
CA LYS A 84 6.81 -5.11 -14.46
C LYS A 84 7.25 -6.55 -14.74
N ARG A 85 6.27 -7.44 -14.86
CA ARG A 85 6.48 -8.88 -15.12
C ARG A 85 6.22 -9.19 -16.58
N TYR A 86 7.20 -9.80 -17.25
CA TYR A 86 7.13 -10.18 -18.67
C TYR A 86 6.68 -9.04 -19.61
N GLY A 87 7.09 -7.81 -19.30
CA GLY A 87 6.75 -6.62 -20.09
C GLY A 87 5.37 -6.01 -19.79
N LYS A 88 4.57 -6.63 -18.92
CA LYS A 88 3.26 -6.11 -18.47
C LYS A 88 3.37 -5.47 -17.08
N LEU A 89 2.56 -4.44 -16.85
CA LEU A 89 2.46 -3.79 -15.54
C LEU A 89 1.50 -4.58 -14.65
N ASP A 90 2.02 -5.09 -13.54
CA ASP A 90 1.32 -5.89 -12.53
C ASP A 90 1.24 -5.07 -11.23
N ILE A 91 0.26 -4.16 -11.18
CA ILE A 91 0.12 -3.15 -10.11
C ILE A 91 -1.19 -3.35 -9.34
N ALA A 92 -2.24 -3.83 -10.00
CA ALA A 92 -3.58 -3.95 -9.41
C ALA A 92 -3.56 -4.90 -8.20
N GLY A 93 -4.23 -4.48 -7.12
CA GLY A 93 -4.22 -5.19 -5.86
C GLY A 93 -3.16 -4.71 -4.86
N ASN A 94 -2.14 -3.96 -5.30
CA ASN A 94 -1.12 -3.43 -4.39
C ASN A 94 -1.59 -2.17 -3.67
N VAL A 95 -0.94 -1.89 -2.54
CA VAL A 95 -1.14 -0.68 -1.74
C VAL A 95 0.16 0.11 -1.60
N ALA A 96 0.03 1.39 -1.30
CA ALA A 96 1.15 2.29 -1.13
C ALA A 96 0.95 3.25 0.04
N VAL A 97 2.06 3.62 0.67
CA VAL A 97 2.13 4.73 1.62
C VAL A 97 2.57 5.97 0.85
N VAL A 98 1.75 7.02 0.92
CA VAL A 98 2.00 8.29 0.24
C VAL A 98 2.24 9.38 1.28
N ASP A 99 3.28 10.17 1.11
CA ASP A 99 3.53 11.32 1.97
C ASP A 99 2.60 12.51 1.66
N ASN A 100 2.76 13.59 2.42
CA ASN A 100 1.92 14.79 2.27
C ASN A 100 2.16 15.54 0.95
N GLU A 101 3.29 15.30 0.28
CA GLU A 101 3.63 15.90 -1.01
C GLU A 101 3.08 15.07 -2.19
N GLY A 102 2.48 13.91 -1.90
CA GLY A 102 1.98 12.99 -2.91
C GLY A 102 3.03 11.99 -3.41
N THR A 103 4.21 11.94 -2.80
CA THR A 103 5.26 11.00 -3.17
C THR A 103 5.03 9.65 -2.51
N VAL A 104 5.11 8.57 -3.30
CA VAL A 104 5.05 7.21 -2.78
C VAL A 104 6.34 6.88 -2.04
N ARG A 105 6.23 6.58 -0.74
CA ARG A 105 7.35 6.26 0.15
C ARG A 105 7.57 4.77 0.34
N TRP A 106 6.54 3.97 0.09
CA TRP A 106 6.57 2.52 0.12
C TRP A 106 5.38 1.97 -0.71
N ALA A 107 5.54 0.78 -1.28
CA ALA A 107 4.43 0.06 -1.90
C ALA A 107 4.61 -1.45 -1.74
N SER A 108 3.50 -2.17 -1.55
CA SER A 108 3.52 -3.64 -1.60
C SER A 108 3.92 -4.09 -3.00
N THR A 109 4.74 -5.13 -3.10
CA THR A 109 5.12 -5.77 -4.38
C THR A 109 4.29 -7.02 -4.66
N LEU A 110 3.49 -7.46 -3.67
CA LEU A 110 2.62 -8.62 -3.72
C LEU A 110 1.18 -8.22 -3.29
N PRO A 111 0.15 -8.42 -4.11
CA PRO A 111 -1.20 -7.93 -3.83
C PRO A 111 -2.03 -8.79 -2.85
N GLY A 112 -1.56 -10.01 -2.52
CA GLY A 112 -2.29 -10.99 -1.69
C GLY A 112 -1.73 -11.14 -0.28
N TYR A 113 -1.96 -12.31 0.33
CA TYR A 113 -1.36 -12.77 1.59
C TYR A 113 -0.04 -13.51 1.36
N ALA A 114 0.85 -13.51 2.36
CA ALA A 114 2.16 -14.19 2.31
C ALA A 114 2.07 -15.72 2.12
N ASP A 115 0.99 -16.36 2.58
CA ASP A 115 0.75 -17.81 2.44
C ASP A 115 0.88 -18.32 0.99
N GLY A 116 0.67 -17.44 -0.01
CA GLY A 116 0.83 -17.76 -1.43
C GLY A 116 2.24 -17.60 -2.01
N TYR A 117 3.18 -17.02 -1.24
CA TYR A 117 4.48 -16.56 -1.73
C TYR A 117 5.69 -17.18 -1.00
N GLY A 118 5.44 -17.89 0.11
CA GLY A 118 6.45 -18.57 0.91
C GLY A 118 6.97 -17.72 2.08
N PRO A 119 7.82 -18.30 2.93
CA PRO A 119 8.27 -17.65 4.17
C PRO A 119 9.00 -16.33 3.90
N GLY A 120 8.70 -15.29 4.69
CA GLY A 120 9.37 -13.99 4.61
C GLY A 120 8.75 -13.00 3.61
N ALA A 121 7.59 -13.32 3.03
CA ALA A 121 6.88 -12.44 2.11
C ALA A 121 5.94 -11.43 2.80
N GLU A 122 5.72 -11.56 4.11
CA GLU A 122 4.77 -10.79 4.92
C GLU A 122 5.05 -9.27 4.87
N SER A 123 6.32 -8.89 4.73
CA SER A 123 6.74 -7.48 4.62
C SER A 123 6.39 -6.85 3.27
N GLN A 124 6.10 -7.66 2.25
CA GLN A 124 5.92 -7.26 0.85
C GLN A 124 4.45 -7.29 0.40
N THR A 125 3.58 -7.90 1.19
CA THR A 125 2.19 -8.19 0.85
C THR A 125 1.25 -7.06 1.24
N ALA A 126 0.29 -6.77 0.36
CA ALA A 126 -0.73 -5.76 0.61
C ALA A 126 -1.65 -6.15 1.76
N MET A 127 -2.06 -7.42 1.83
CA MET A 127 -3.04 -7.88 2.82
C MET A 127 -2.46 -7.89 4.23
N ASP A 128 -1.30 -8.51 4.43
CA ASP A 128 -0.66 -8.58 5.75
C ASP A 128 -0.33 -7.16 6.27
N PHE A 129 0.16 -6.28 5.38
CA PHE A 129 0.40 -4.87 5.72
C PHE A 129 -0.86 -4.13 6.19
N LEU A 130 -1.97 -4.26 5.46
CA LEU A 130 -3.21 -3.57 5.81
C LEU A 130 -3.83 -4.13 7.09
N GLU A 131 -3.78 -5.45 7.31
CA GLU A 131 -4.28 -6.06 8.53
C GLU A 131 -3.51 -5.59 9.76
N ASP A 132 -2.18 -5.51 9.66
CA ASP A 132 -1.32 -5.03 10.73
C ASP A 132 -1.58 -3.55 11.07
N ILE A 133 -1.65 -2.68 10.05
CA ILE A 133 -1.95 -1.24 10.25
C ILE A 133 -3.37 -1.02 10.77
N ALA A 134 -4.34 -1.84 10.35
CA ALA A 134 -5.70 -1.76 10.85
C ALA A 134 -5.80 -2.08 12.35
N ILE A 135 -4.86 -2.87 12.89
CA ILE A 135 -4.71 -3.09 14.34
C ILE A 135 -4.00 -1.91 14.98
N SER A 136 -2.78 -1.60 14.53
CA SER A 136 -2.02 -0.43 14.94
C SER A 136 -1.08 0.01 13.81
N PRO A 137 -1.08 1.29 13.40
CA PRO A 137 -0.14 1.77 12.39
C PRO A 137 1.32 1.51 12.75
N SER A 138 1.67 1.57 14.03
CA SER A 138 3.03 1.31 14.53
C SER A 138 3.49 -0.13 14.32
N ASN A 139 2.61 -1.08 13.97
CA ASN A 139 3.01 -2.42 13.61
C ASN A 139 3.82 -2.46 12.30
N ARG A 140 3.69 -1.44 11.44
CA ARG A 140 4.34 -1.42 10.11
C ARG A 140 4.98 -0.10 9.73
N ILE A 141 4.50 1.02 10.29
CA ILE A 141 4.94 2.35 9.89
C ILE A 141 4.96 3.34 11.04
N CYS A 142 5.96 4.22 11.04
CA CYS A 142 5.93 5.41 11.87
C CYS A 142 5.09 6.49 11.17
N VAL A 143 3.93 6.84 11.73
CA VAL A 143 3.04 7.87 11.15
C VAL A 143 3.65 9.28 11.06
N LYS A 144 4.77 9.54 11.77
CA LYS A 144 5.48 10.83 11.73
C LYS A 144 6.47 10.96 10.59
N CYS A 145 7.28 9.93 10.32
CA CYS A 145 8.35 10.00 9.33
C CYS A 145 8.24 8.97 8.21
N LEU A 146 7.20 8.12 8.25
CA LEU A 146 6.90 7.09 7.25
C LEU A 146 7.97 6.01 7.10
N ASN A 147 8.84 5.88 8.12
CA ASN A 147 9.77 4.77 8.21
C ASN A 147 8.98 3.47 8.41
N LEU A 148 9.35 2.43 7.67
CA LEU A 148 8.85 1.08 7.94
C LEU A 148 9.32 0.62 9.31
N LEU A 149 8.49 -0.17 9.97
CA LEU A 149 8.73 -0.72 11.30
C LEU A 149 8.62 -2.25 11.22
N ASP A 150 9.37 -2.91 12.08
CA ASP A 150 9.29 -4.37 12.28
C ASP A 150 8.13 -4.75 13.21
N GLY A 151 7.57 -3.77 13.94
CA GLY A 151 6.35 -3.88 14.74
C GLY A 151 6.60 -4.23 16.22
N ASP A 152 7.86 -4.37 16.62
CA ASP A 152 8.28 -4.61 18.01
C ASP A 152 8.92 -3.38 18.65
N GLU A 153 9.05 -2.28 17.91
CA GLU A 153 9.71 -1.08 18.39
C GLU A 153 8.82 -0.25 19.32
N SER A 154 9.39 0.21 20.44
CA SER A 154 8.74 1.22 21.29
C SER A 154 8.99 2.66 20.80
N PHE A 155 10.05 2.86 20.02
CA PHE A 155 10.41 4.15 19.42
C PHE A 155 10.81 3.97 17.97
N CYS A 156 10.39 4.89 17.11
CA CYS A 156 10.77 4.86 15.71
C CYS A 156 12.30 5.00 15.56
N PRO A 157 12.99 4.05 14.92
CA PRO A 157 14.46 4.08 14.81
C PRO A 157 14.97 5.27 13.96
N ASN A 158 14.13 5.82 13.08
CA ASN A 158 14.50 6.94 12.21
C ASN A 158 14.30 8.32 12.86
N CYS A 159 13.25 8.52 13.67
CA CYS A 159 12.91 9.85 14.20
C CYS A 159 12.75 9.93 15.72
N GLY A 160 12.86 8.82 16.45
CA GLY A 160 12.72 8.76 17.91
C GLY A 160 11.31 9.00 18.42
N HIS A 161 10.29 9.02 17.56
CA HIS A 161 8.90 9.14 17.98
C HIS A 161 8.48 7.91 18.80
N ASP A 162 7.79 8.14 19.92
CA ASP A 162 7.17 7.10 20.72
C ASP A 162 6.05 6.41 19.92
N LEU A 163 6.04 5.08 19.95
CA LEU A 163 5.13 4.22 19.17
C LEU A 163 4.09 3.49 20.04
N SER A 164 4.07 3.78 21.36
CA SER A 164 3.17 3.19 22.34
C SER A 164 1.76 3.79 22.39
#